data_AF-A0A7V4FL45-F1
#
_entry.id   AF-A0A7V4FL45-F1
#
_cell.length_a   1.000
_cell.length_b   1.000
_cell.length_c   1.000
_cell.angle_alpha   90.00
_cell.angle_beta   90.00
_cell.angle_gamma   90.00
#
_symmetry.space_group_name_H-M   'P 1'
#
loop_
_entity.id
_entity.type
_entity.pdbx_description
1 polymer ?
#
loop_
_entity_poly.entity_id
_entity_poly.type
_entity_poly.pdbx_seq_one_letter_code
_entity_poly.pdbx_strand_id
1 'polypeptide(L)'
;MAHHKSAQKRIRQSKKRSERNKAALSKVKTLVKKVYSTEDKTQAETLLKSAVSTIDKETAKGRLHKNTAARKKSKLVKYVNTLSVAN
;
A
#
# COMPACT_ATOMS: atom_id res chain seq x y z
N MET A 1 27.53 -10.34 -14.70
CA MET A 1 26.78 -10.32 -15.99
C MET A 1 26.00 -11.62 -16.11
N ALA A 2 24.84 -11.66 -16.77
CA ALA A 2 24.12 -12.93 -16.98
C ALA A 2 24.64 -13.63 -18.23
N HIS A 3 25.49 -14.63 -18.05
CA HIS A 3 26.14 -15.37 -19.15
C HIS A 3 25.24 -16.47 -19.74
N HIS A 4 24.28 -17.00 -18.96
CA HIS A 4 23.35 -18.03 -19.43
C HIS A 4 22.02 -17.43 -19.95
N LYS A 5 21.46 -18.00 -21.03
CA LYS A 5 20.20 -17.53 -21.66
C LYS A 5 19.03 -17.45 -20.66
N SER A 6 18.92 -18.42 -19.75
CA SER A 6 17.89 -18.42 -18.71
C SER A 6 18.04 -17.25 -17.73
N ALA A 7 19.28 -16.87 -17.39
CA ALA A 7 19.55 -15.76 -16.48
C ALA A 7 19.17 -14.41 -17.13
N GLN A 8 19.50 -14.22 -18.41
CA GLN A 8 19.08 -13.02 -19.16
C GLN A 8 17.54 -12.91 -19.25
N LYS A 9 16.83 -14.04 -19.42
CA LYS A 9 15.36 -14.08 -19.35
C LYS A 9 14.84 -13.66 -17.97
N ARG A 10 15.44 -14.16 -16.89
CA ARG A 10 15.05 -13.81 -15.51
C ARG A 10 15.26 -12.33 -15.22
N ILE A 11 16.36 -11.72 -15.70
CA ILE A 11 16.59 -10.26 -15.56
C ILE A 11 15.47 -9.47 -16.22
N ARG A 12 15.11 -9.79 -17.47
CA ARG A 12 14.01 -9.12 -18.19
C ARG A 12 12.66 -9.24 -17.47
N GLN A 13 12.36 -10.43 -16.95
CA GLN A 13 11.13 -10.68 -16.18
C GLN A 13 11.14 -9.92 -14.85
N SER A 14 12.28 -9.90 -14.15
CA SER A 14 12.45 -9.21 -12.88
C SER A 14 12.21 -7.71 -13.03
N LYS A 15 12.77 -7.06 -14.06
CA LYS A 15 12.55 -5.64 -14.34
C LYS A 15 11.05 -5.30 -14.48
N LYS A 16 10.33 -6.05 -15.32
CA LYS A 16 8.87 -5.88 -15.51
C LYS A 16 8.05 -6.11 -14.24
N ARG A 17 8.48 -7.05 -13.39
CA ARG A 17 7.82 -7.29 -12.08
C ARG A 17 8.11 -6.16 -11.10
N SER A 18 9.35 -5.69 -11.06
CA SER A 18 9.81 -4.60 -10.20
C SER A 18 9.06 -3.30 -10.49
N GLU A 19 8.92 -2.91 -11.75
CA GLU A 19 8.18 -1.71 -12.16
C GLU A 19 6.72 -1.74 -11.69
N ARG A 20 6.02 -2.87 -11.90
CA ARG A 20 4.63 -3.06 -11.42
C ARG A 20 4.54 -3.04 -9.90
N ASN A 21 5.48 -3.67 -9.20
CA ASN A 21 5.53 -3.65 -7.73
C ASN A 21 5.78 -2.25 -7.19
N LYS A 22 6.69 -1.49 -7.81
CA LYS A 22 7.00 -0.12 -7.43
C LYS A 22 5.77 0.77 -7.53
N ALA A 23 5.02 0.69 -8.62
CA ALA A 23 3.79 1.45 -8.80
C ALA A 23 2.72 1.10 -7.75
N ALA A 24 2.49 -0.20 -7.50
CA ALA A 24 1.53 -0.66 -6.50
C ALA A 24 1.90 -0.21 -5.07
N LEU A 25 3.16 -0.39 -4.67
CA LEU A 25 3.65 0.02 -3.36
C LEU A 25 3.64 1.54 -3.19
N SER A 26 3.95 2.29 -4.26
CA SER A 26 3.84 3.75 -4.28
C SER A 26 2.41 4.19 -4.03
N LYS A 27 1.43 3.60 -4.73
CA LYS A 27 0.01 3.89 -4.54
C LYS A 27 -0.43 3.68 -3.09
N VAL A 28 -0.04 2.55 -2.47
CA VAL A 28 -0.33 2.29 -1.05
C VAL A 28 0.30 3.35 -0.15
N LYS A 29 1.56 3.72 -0.38
CA LYS A 29 2.25 4.77 0.40
C LYS A 29 1.54 6.11 0.27
N THR A 30 1.12 6.50 -0.93
CA THR A 30 0.41 7.75 -1.18
C THR A 30 -0.93 7.79 -0.46
N LEU A 31 -1.74 6.72 -0.54
CA LEU A 31 -3.03 6.68 0.16
C LEU A 31 -2.86 6.71 1.68
N VAL A 32 -1.87 5.98 2.21
CA VAL A 32 -1.52 6.03 3.64
C VAL A 32 -1.15 7.45 4.05
N LYS A 33 -0.30 8.14 3.27
CA LYS A 33 0.10 9.52 3.55
C LYS A 33 -1.10 10.46 3.54
N LYS A 34 -2.01 10.31 2.55
CA LYS A 34 -3.24 11.12 2.48
C LYS A 34 -4.08 11.01 3.73
N VAL A 35 -4.30 9.80 4.25
CA VAL A 35 -5.06 9.60 5.51
C VAL A 35 -4.40 10.34 6.67
N TYR A 36 -3.08 10.29 6.80
CA TYR A 36 -2.36 11.01 7.87
C TYR A 36 -2.29 12.53 7.70
N SER A 37 -2.51 13.05 6.49
CA SER A 37 -2.48 14.50 6.24
C SER A 37 -3.86 15.16 6.40
N THR A 38 -4.90 14.37 6.61
CA THR A 38 -6.26 14.88 6.84
C THR A 38 -6.52 15.01 8.33
N GLU A 39 -7.06 16.17 8.72
CA GLU A 39 -7.47 16.48 10.10
C GLU A 39 -9.00 16.32 10.27
N ASP A 40 -9.76 16.41 9.17
CA ASP A 40 -11.21 16.20 9.14
C ASP A 40 -11.59 14.72 9.24
N LYS A 41 -12.36 14.36 10.28
CA LYS A 41 -12.76 12.97 10.53
C LYS A 41 -13.58 12.34 9.39
N THR A 42 -14.56 13.07 8.84
CA THR A 42 -15.45 12.58 7.78
C THR A 42 -14.68 12.26 6.48
N GLN A 43 -13.74 13.13 6.12
CA GLN A 43 -12.86 12.92 4.97
C GLN A 43 -11.87 11.79 5.25
N ALA A 44 -11.31 11.71 6.47
CA ALA A 44 -10.38 10.67 6.87
C ALA A 44 -11.03 9.27 6.81
N GLU A 45 -12.30 9.12 7.19
CA GLU A 45 -13.05 7.85 7.07
C GLU A 45 -13.23 7.40 5.62
N THR A 46 -13.50 8.34 4.71
CA THR A 46 -13.64 8.04 3.28
C THR A 46 -12.30 7.59 2.69
N LEU A 47 -11.22 8.30 3.02
CA LEU A 47 -9.86 7.95 2.61
C LEU A 47 -9.41 6.62 3.21
N LEU A 48 -9.78 6.33 4.46
CA LEU A 48 -9.50 5.08 5.14
C LEU A 48 -10.10 3.89 4.40
N LYS A 49 -11.37 3.97 3.98
CA LYS A 49 -12.03 2.90 3.19
C LYS A 49 -11.26 2.61 1.89
N SER A 50 -10.85 3.66 1.18
CA SER A 50 -10.05 3.53 -0.06
C SER A 50 -8.66 2.93 0.19
N ALA A 51 -7.99 3.37 1.27
CA ALA A 51 -6.68 2.87 1.67
C ALA A 51 -6.73 1.38 2.05
N VAL A 52 -7.71 0.98 2.87
CA VAL A 52 -7.92 -0.41 3.29
C VAL A 52 -8.20 -1.31 2.08
N SER A 53 -9.12 -0.92 1.20
CA SER A 53 -9.41 -1.67 -0.03
C SER A 53 -8.16 -1.89 -0.89
N THR A 54 -7.32 -0.86 -1.03
CA THR A 54 -6.09 -0.96 -1.83
C THR A 54 -5.05 -1.84 -1.15
N ILE A 55 -4.89 -1.74 0.18
CA ILE A 55 -3.98 -2.60 0.95
C ILE A 55 -4.37 -4.07 0.80
N ASP A 56 -5.65 -4.39 0.93
CA ASP A 56 -6.14 -5.76 0.86
C ASP A 56 -6.00 -6.34 -0.56
N LYS A 57 -6.29 -5.55 -1.60
CA LYS A 57 -6.05 -5.94 -3.00
C LYS A 57 -4.58 -6.26 -3.29
N GLU A 58 -3.65 -5.47 -2.78
CA GLU A 58 -2.22 -5.72 -3.01
C GLU A 58 -1.65 -6.84 -2.12
N THR A 59 -2.29 -7.11 -0.98
CA THR A 59 -2.00 -8.27 -0.13
C THR A 59 -2.44 -9.56 -0.80
N ALA A 60 -3.64 -9.60 -1.38
CA ALA A 60 -4.14 -10.75 -2.14
C ALA A 60 -3.23 -11.10 -3.34
N LYS A 61 -2.62 -10.09 -3.99
CA LYS A 61 -1.65 -10.27 -5.07
C LYS A 61 -0.24 -10.69 -4.58
N GLY A 62 -0.04 -10.87 -3.27
CA GLY A 62 1.24 -11.26 -2.68
C GLY A 62 2.32 -10.17 -2.70
N ARG A 63 1.98 -8.91 -3.02
CA ARG A 63 2.97 -7.80 -3.03
C ARG A 63 3.24 -7.26 -1.63
N LEU A 64 2.30 -7.43 -0.71
CA LEU A 64 2.44 -7.09 0.70
C LEU A 64 2.23 -8.34 1.55
N HIS A 65 3.07 -8.52 2.56
CA HIS A 65 2.87 -9.58 3.55
C HIS A 65 1.68 -9.28 4.45
N LYS A 66 0.91 -10.31 4.81
CA LYS A 66 -0.30 -10.21 5.66
C LYS A 66 -0.07 -9.42 6.95
N ASN A 67 1.05 -9.64 7.63
CA ASN A 67 1.38 -8.94 8.88
C ASN A 67 1.67 -7.45 8.63
N THR A 68 2.29 -7.10 7.50
CA THR A 68 2.56 -5.71 7.13
C THR A 68 1.26 -4.99 6.77
N ALA A 69 0.35 -5.67 6.08
CA ALA A 69 -0.99 -5.16 5.80
C ALA A 69 -1.79 -4.93 7.08
N ALA A 70 -1.85 -5.93 7.97
CA ALA A 70 -2.52 -5.84 9.28
C ALA A 70 -1.98 -4.68 10.12
N ARG A 71 -0.65 -4.54 10.22
CA ARG A 71 0.00 -3.43 10.93
C ARG A 71 -0.37 -2.07 10.35
N LYS A 72 -0.40 -1.94 9.02
CA LYS A 72 -0.79 -0.69 8.35
C LYS A 72 -2.26 -0.34 8.62
N LYS A 73 -3.17 -1.31 8.49
CA LYS A 73 -4.60 -1.12 8.77
C LYS A 73 -4.82 -0.71 10.23
N SER A 74 -4.20 -1.41 11.18
CA SER A 74 -4.31 -1.08 12.60
C SER A 74 -3.84 0.35 12.91
N LYS A 75 -2.70 0.78 12.37
CA LYS A 75 -2.19 2.14 12.56
C LYS A 75 -3.11 3.21 11.97
N LEU A 76 -3.64 2.98 10.76
CA LEU A 76 -4.56 3.92 10.12
C LEU A 76 -5.87 4.08 10.90
N VAL A 77 -6.46 2.96 11.34
CA VAL A 77 -7.69 2.98 12.15
C VAL A 77 -7.46 3.71 13.47
N LYS A 78 -6.33 3.43 14.15
CA LYS A 78 -5.97 4.14 15.39
C LYS A 78 -5.88 5.66 15.16
N TYR A 79 -5.22 6.09 14.08
CA TYR A 79 -5.11 7.51 13.74
C TYR A 79 -6.48 8.16 13.49
N VAL A 80 -7.34 7.55 12.67
CA VAL A 80 -8.68 8.11 12.40
C VAL A 80 -9.53 8.14 13.68
N ASN A 81 -9.40 7.16 14.56
CA ASN A 81 -10.11 7.15 15.84
C ASN A 81 -9.59 8.22 16.82
N THR A 82 -8.31 8.61 16.75
CA THR A 82 -7.77 9.71 17.55
C THR A 82 -8.23 11.08 17.06
N LEU A 83 -8.69 11.19 15.81
CA LEU A 83 -9.34 12.40 15.33
C LEU A 83 -10.72 12.52 16.02
N SER A 84 -10.84 13.49 16.93
CA SER A 84 -12.12 13.81 17.55
C SER A 84 -13.11 14.24 16.46
N VAL A 85 -14.39 13.90 16.67
CA VAL A 85 -15.46 14.56 15.91
C VAL A 85 -15.32 16.05 16.24
N ALA A 86 -15.04 16.89 15.25
CA ALA A 86 -15.27 18.32 15.42
C ALA A 86 -16.78 18.46 15.59
N ASN A 87 -17.21 18.86 16.80
CA ASN A 87 -18.56 19.34 17.05
C ASN A 87 -18.73 20.70 16.40
#